data_AF-A0A957PMR5-F1
#
_entry.id   AF-A0A957PMR5-F1
#
_cell.length_a   1.000
_cell.length_b   1.000
_cell.length_c   1.000
_cell.angle_alpha   90.00
_cell.angle_beta   90.00
_cell.angle_gamma   90.00
#
_symmetry.space_group_name_H-M   'P 1'
#
loop_
_entity.id
_entity.type
_entity.pdbx_description
1 polymer ?
#
loop_
_entity_poly.entity_id
_entity_poly.type
_entity_poly.pdbx_seq_one_letter_code
_entity_poly.pdbx_strand_id
1 'polypeptide(L)'
;EFLLPADANKAQLVWATILGVFTHRWVLLAWIVSLLGFGLLSLDVPNRSALLSDLNQPEHRGTVAGMNTLLAGVGLAAGNGLTGLAQTYLLTNFAAPTNYAVGLAVFQLFFIPAGLFYARMIRTTPHDIARARRTLTRRAEQSVTERITDEYIAVK
;
A
#
# COMPACT_ATOMS: atom_id res chain seq x y z
N GLU A 1 -27.18 7.27 -20.36
CA GLU A 1 -26.51 8.41 -21.03
C GLU A 1 -26.56 9.59 -20.08
N PHE A 2 -25.43 10.28 -19.91
CA PHE A 2 -25.40 11.53 -19.16
C PHE A 2 -26.18 12.58 -19.96
N LEU A 3 -27.20 13.19 -19.35
CA LEU A 3 -27.94 14.29 -19.96
C LEU A 3 -27.06 15.53 -19.94
N LEU A 4 -26.23 15.70 -20.97
CA LEU A 4 -25.41 16.89 -21.16
C LEU A 4 -26.05 17.77 -22.25
N PRO A 5 -26.45 19.02 -21.93
CA PRO A 5 -26.78 20.02 -22.94
C PRO A 5 -25.60 20.23 -23.88
N ALA A 6 -25.85 20.39 -25.18
CA ALA A 6 -24.82 20.55 -26.21
C ALA A 6 -23.95 21.81 -26.03
N ASP A 7 -24.42 22.76 -25.22
CA ASP A 7 -23.85 24.07 -24.91
C ASP A 7 -23.43 24.22 -23.42
N ALA A 8 -23.25 23.11 -22.71
CA ALA A 8 -22.94 23.12 -21.29
C ALA A 8 -21.60 23.81 -20.97
N ASN A 9 -21.64 24.80 -20.07
CA ASN A 9 -20.42 25.40 -19.50
C ASN A 9 -19.72 24.40 -18.55
N LYS A 10 -18.42 24.59 -18.30
CA LYS A 10 -17.59 23.72 -17.44
C LYS A 10 -18.23 23.44 -16.07
N ALA A 11 -18.86 24.45 -15.46
CA ALA A 11 -19.54 24.30 -14.18
C ALA A 11 -20.75 23.35 -14.27
N GLN A 12 -21.53 23.44 -15.34
CA GLN A 12 -22.67 22.56 -15.59
C GLN A 12 -22.20 21.13 -15.87
N LEU A 13 -21.10 20.97 -16.60
CA LEU A 13 -20.49 19.65 -16.85
C LEU A 13 -20.05 18.97 -15.54
N VAL A 14 -19.37 19.71 -14.66
CA VAL A 14 -18.93 19.21 -13.34
C VAL A 14 -20.15 18.81 -12.50
N TRP A 15 -21.16 19.67 -12.42
CA TRP A 15 -22.35 19.39 -11.62
C TRP A 15 -23.16 18.21 -12.16
N ALA A 16 -23.33 18.12 -13.48
CA ALA A 16 -23.97 16.98 -14.13
C ALA A 16 -23.21 15.68 -13.89
N THR A 17 -21.87 15.73 -13.86
CA THR A 17 -21.03 14.57 -13.55
C THR A 17 -21.23 14.11 -12.11
N ILE A 18 -21.20 15.04 -11.15
CA ILE A 18 -21.42 14.75 -9.73
C ILE A 18 -22.81 14.14 -9.50
N LEU A 19 -23.85 14.77 -10.03
CA LEU A 19 -25.22 14.24 -9.90
C LEU A 19 -25.37 12.88 -10.60
N GLY A 20 -24.71 12.70 -11.75
CA GLY A 20 -24.73 11.45 -12.48
C GLY A 20 -24.18 10.24 -11.73
N VAL A 21 -23.27 10.46 -10.76
CA VAL A 21 -22.81 9.40 -9.85
C VAL A 21 -23.97 8.84 -9.03
N PHE A 22 -24.88 9.69 -8.57
CA PHE A 22 -25.99 9.29 -7.70
C PHE A 22 -27.23 8.81 -8.47
N THR A 23 -27.40 9.20 -9.74
CA THR A 23 -28.56 8.81 -10.55
C THR A 23 -28.35 7.51 -11.32
N HIS A 24 -27.11 7.17 -11.70
CA HIS A 24 -26.81 5.94 -12.41
C HIS A 24 -26.34 4.81 -11.48
N ARG A 25 -27.16 3.75 -11.35
CA ARG A 25 -26.92 2.61 -10.45
C ARG A 25 -25.52 1.99 -10.58
N TRP A 26 -25.04 1.79 -11.81
CA TRP A 26 -23.71 1.22 -12.05
C TRP A 26 -22.57 2.15 -11.61
N VAL A 27 -22.72 3.46 -11.82
CA VAL A 27 -21.72 4.45 -11.42
C VAL A 27 -21.71 4.59 -9.90
N LEU A 28 -22.88 4.58 -9.26
CA LEU A 28 -22.99 4.57 -7.80
C LEU A 28 -22.31 3.34 -7.18
N LEU A 29 -22.52 2.15 -7.74
CA LEU A 29 -21.86 0.93 -7.29
C LEU A 29 -20.34 1.03 -7.44
N ALA A 30 -19.84 1.47 -8.59
CA ALA A 30 -18.42 1.68 -8.81
C ALA A 30 -17.81 2.70 -7.84
N TRP A 31 -18.56 3.77 -7.52
CA TRP A 31 -18.16 4.78 -6.55
C TRP A 31 -18.08 4.22 -5.12
N ILE A 32 -19.08 3.45 -4.68
CA ILE A 32 -19.05 2.78 -3.36
C ILE A 32 -17.86 1.83 -3.26
N VAL A 33 -17.63 1.00 -4.28
CA VAL A 33 -16.47 0.09 -4.32
C VAL A 33 -15.17 0.87 -4.27
N SER A 34 -15.08 1.99 -4.99
CA SER A 34 -13.90 2.86 -4.98
C SER A 34 -13.66 3.48 -3.61
N LEU A 35 -14.72 3.92 -2.91
CA LEU A 35 -14.62 4.45 -1.55
C LEU A 35 -14.12 3.39 -0.56
N LEU A 36 -14.67 2.17 -0.63
CA LEU A 36 -14.21 1.07 0.22
C LEU A 36 -12.76 0.72 -0.08
N GLY A 37 -12.39 0.62 -1.35
CA GLY A 37 -11.02 0.38 -1.78
C GLY A 37 -10.06 1.46 -1.29
N PHE A 38 -10.44 2.73 -1.40
CA PHE A 38 -9.65 3.85 -0.91
C PHE A 38 -9.51 3.84 0.62
N GLY A 39 -10.58 3.49 1.33
CA GLY A 39 -10.56 3.28 2.77
C GLY A 39 -9.55 2.20 3.16
N LEU A 40 -9.56 1.05 2.49
CA LEU A 40 -8.60 -0.04 2.73
C LEU A 40 -7.16 0.36 2.43
N LEU A 41 -6.92 1.09 1.33
CA LEU A 41 -5.60 1.61 0.98
C LEU A 41 -5.07 2.58 2.04
N SER A 42 -5.94 3.39 2.66
CA SER A 42 -5.53 4.33 3.71
C SER A 42 -4.99 3.64 4.97
N LEU A 43 -5.40 2.39 5.23
CA LEU A 43 -4.95 1.60 6.37
C LEU A 43 -3.53 1.04 6.19
N ASP A 44 -2.99 1.04 4.98
CA ASP A 44 -1.66 0.49 4.69
C ASP A 44 -0.54 1.26 5.40
N VAL A 45 -0.57 2.59 5.32
CA VAL A 45 0.50 3.45 5.85
C VAL A 45 0.75 3.23 7.35
N PRO A 46 -0.25 3.32 8.25
CA PRO A 46 -0.02 3.08 9.67
C PRO A 46 0.39 1.62 9.97
N ASN A 47 -0.25 0.65 9.31
CA ASN A 47 0.02 -0.77 9.55
C ASN A 47 1.43 -1.18 9.13
N ARG A 48 1.89 -0.71 7.98
CA ARG A 48 3.24 -0.99 7.47
C ARG A 48 4.31 -0.39 8.37
N SER A 49 4.09 0.83 8.88
CA SER A 49 5.01 1.46 9.83
C SER A 49 5.16 0.65 11.13
N ALA A 50 4.03 0.23 11.70
CA ALA A 50 4.02 -0.60 12.91
C ALA A 50 4.68 -1.98 12.68
N LEU A 51 4.41 -2.62 11.55
CA LEU A 51 5.02 -3.91 11.21
C LEU A 51 6.54 -3.79 11.07
N LEU A 52 7.03 -2.74 10.41
CA LEU A 52 8.46 -2.49 10.24
C LEU A 52 9.16 -2.24 11.59
N SER A 53 8.51 -1.57 12.54
CA SER A 53 9.09 -1.37 13.88
C SER A 53 9.08 -2.64 14.72
N ASP A 54 8.01 -3.42 14.65
CA ASP A 54 7.80 -4.59 15.53
C ASP A 54 8.60 -5.81 15.08
N LEU A 55 8.87 -5.94 13.78
CA LEU A 55 9.64 -7.06 13.22
C LEU A 55 11.15 -6.90 13.35
N ASN A 56 11.65 -5.67 13.47
CA ASN A 56 13.08 -5.38 13.37
C ASN A 56 13.67 -4.88 14.68
N GLN A 57 14.89 -5.35 14.99
CA GLN A 57 15.64 -4.83 16.12
C GLN A 57 16.01 -3.35 15.88
N PRO A 58 16.08 -2.51 16.94
CA PRO A 58 16.35 -1.08 16.82
C PRO A 58 17.55 -0.73 15.94
N GLU A 59 18.60 -1.56 15.96
CA GLU A 59 19.86 -1.37 15.24
C GLU A 59 19.69 -1.48 13.71
N HIS A 60 18.65 -2.15 13.23
CA HIS A 60 18.42 -2.40 11.81
C HIS A 60 17.17 -1.70 11.24
N ARG A 61 16.35 -1.06 12.08
CA ARG A 61 15.09 -0.42 11.66
C ARG A 61 15.29 0.60 10.54
N GLY A 62 16.33 1.42 10.61
CA GLY A 62 16.64 2.43 9.59
C GLY A 62 16.99 1.82 8.23
N THR A 63 17.82 0.77 8.22
CA THR A 63 18.22 0.08 6.98
C THR A 63 17.03 -0.59 6.30
N VAL A 64 16.18 -1.29 7.07
CA VAL A 64 15.00 -1.96 6.51
C VAL A 64 13.99 -0.93 6.00
N ALA A 65 13.78 0.18 6.72
CA ALA A 65 12.93 1.27 6.26
C ALA A 65 13.46 1.88 4.94
N GLY A 66 14.77 2.11 4.84
CA GLY A 66 15.42 2.60 3.61
C GLY A 66 15.27 1.62 2.44
N MET A 67 15.47 0.32 2.66
CA MET A 67 15.29 -0.72 1.65
C MET A 67 13.84 -0.75 1.13
N ASN A 68 12.87 -0.66 2.05
CA ASN A 68 11.46 -0.59 1.70
C ASN A 68 11.13 0.64 0.84
N THR A 69 11.68 1.81 1.17
CA THR A 69 11.50 3.03 0.34
C THR A 69 12.17 2.89 -1.02
N LEU A 70 13.37 2.32 -1.09
CA LEU A 70 14.08 2.07 -2.33
C LEU A 70 13.28 1.16 -3.27
N LEU A 71 12.82 0.02 -2.76
CA LEU A 71 12.03 -0.95 -3.53
C LEU A 71 10.71 -0.33 -4.02
N ALA A 72 10.03 0.45 -3.17
CA ALA A 72 8.84 1.20 -3.57
C ALA A 72 9.14 2.20 -4.70
N GLY A 73 10.25 2.94 -4.59
CA GLY A 73 10.71 3.88 -5.62
C GLY A 73 11.02 3.19 -6.95
N VAL A 74 11.73 2.05 -6.92
CA VAL A 74 12.00 1.24 -8.11
C VAL A 74 10.71 0.76 -8.76
N GLY A 75 9.76 0.26 -7.96
CA GLY A 75 8.46 -0.18 -8.45
C GLY A 75 7.67 0.94 -9.13
N LEU A 76 7.64 2.13 -8.52
CA LEU A 76 7.00 3.32 -9.09
C LEU A 76 7.67 3.77 -10.38
N ALA A 77 9.01 3.81 -10.42
CA ALA A 77 9.77 4.21 -11.60
C ALA A 77 9.54 3.23 -12.76
N ALA A 78 9.63 1.93 -12.49
CA ALA A 78 9.38 0.89 -13.49
C ALA A 78 7.93 0.93 -13.98
N GLY A 79 6.95 1.04 -13.08
CA GLY A 79 5.53 1.12 -13.44
C GLY A 79 5.21 2.34 -14.31
N ASN A 80 5.67 3.53 -13.91
CA ASN A 80 5.46 4.74 -14.69
C ASN A 80 6.18 4.68 -16.04
N GLY A 81 7.40 4.15 -16.08
CA GLY A 81 8.16 3.98 -17.33
C GLY A 81 7.48 3.02 -18.31
N LEU A 82 6.87 1.94 -17.83
CA LEU A 82 6.20 0.95 -18.67
C LEU A 82 4.78 1.36 -19.09
N THR A 83 4.12 2.25 -18.34
CA THR A 83 2.74 2.69 -18.63
C THR A 83 2.57 3.24 -20.05
N GLY A 84 3.52 4.05 -20.54
CA GLY A 84 3.44 4.62 -21.90
C GLY A 84 3.49 3.56 -23.00
N LEU A 85 4.34 2.54 -22.83
CA LEU A 85 4.44 1.42 -23.76
C LEU A 85 3.18 0.57 -23.73
N ALA A 86 2.67 0.26 -22.53
CA ALA A 86 1.42 -0.47 -22.35
C ALA A 86 0.23 0.26 -22.98
N GLN A 87 0.15 1.58 -22.80
CA GLN A 87 -0.93 2.39 -23.39
C GLN A 87 -0.86 2.41 -24.91
N THR A 88 0.34 2.57 -25.50
CA THR A 88 0.54 2.53 -26.94
C THR A 88 0.11 1.19 -27.53
N TYR A 89 0.46 0.09 -26.86
CA TYR A 89 0.02 -1.26 -27.24
C TYR A 89 -1.51 -1.42 -27.14
N LEU A 90 -2.14 -0.92 -26.08
CA LEU A 90 -3.59 -1.02 -25.90
C LEU A 90 -4.35 -0.20 -26.95
N LEU A 91 -3.89 1.01 -27.27
CA LEU A 91 -4.51 1.88 -28.27
C LEU A 91 -4.44 1.31 -29.69
N THR A 92 -3.39 0.55 -30.01
CA THR A 92 -3.21 -0.05 -31.34
C THR A 92 -3.99 -1.35 -31.53
N ASN A 93 -4.30 -2.08 -30.45
CA ASN A 93 -4.93 -3.39 -30.52
C ASN A 93 -6.40 -3.40 -30.07
N PHE A 94 -6.89 -2.36 -29.40
CA PHE A 94 -8.26 -2.31 -28.88
C PHE A 94 -8.92 -0.94 -29.15
N ALA A 95 -10.17 -0.96 -29.59
CA ALA A 95 -10.98 0.25 -29.72
C ALA A 95 -11.41 0.79 -28.34
N ALA A 96 -11.61 2.10 -28.24
CA ALA A 96 -12.22 2.70 -27.06
C ALA A 96 -13.71 2.29 -26.94
N PRO A 97 -14.24 2.03 -25.73
CA PRO A 97 -13.61 2.13 -24.40
C PRO A 97 -12.91 0.85 -23.91
N THR A 98 -12.94 -0.23 -24.71
CA THR A 98 -12.44 -1.56 -24.33
C THR A 98 -10.94 -1.57 -24.02
N ASN A 99 -10.15 -0.73 -24.69
CA ASN A 99 -8.73 -0.53 -24.40
C ASN A 99 -8.45 -0.20 -22.92
N TYR A 100 -9.24 0.67 -22.29
CA TYR A 100 -9.12 1.02 -20.88
C TYR A 100 -9.54 -0.13 -19.97
N ALA A 101 -10.64 -0.82 -20.30
CA ALA A 101 -11.13 -1.94 -19.50
C ALA A 101 -10.10 -3.09 -19.47
N VAL A 102 -9.57 -3.46 -20.64
CA VAL A 102 -8.53 -4.49 -20.77
C VAL A 102 -7.25 -4.06 -20.07
N GLY A 103 -6.81 -2.81 -20.27
CA GLY A 103 -5.62 -2.28 -19.60
C GLY A 103 -5.72 -2.38 -18.09
N LEU A 104 -6.81 -1.86 -17.51
CA LEU A 104 -7.06 -1.93 -16.07
C LEU A 104 -7.07 -3.38 -15.57
N ALA A 105 -7.76 -4.29 -16.28
CA ALA A 105 -7.85 -5.70 -15.90
C ALA A 105 -6.48 -6.40 -15.92
N VAL A 106 -5.66 -6.18 -16.96
CA VAL A 106 -4.31 -6.75 -17.05
C VAL A 106 -3.42 -6.20 -15.93
N PHE A 107 -3.51 -4.90 -15.64
CA PHE A 107 -2.74 -4.31 -14.53
C PHE A 107 -3.13 -4.89 -13.17
N GLN A 108 -4.40 -5.29 -12.97
CA GLN A 108 -4.80 -5.98 -11.74
C GLN A 108 -4.06 -7.31 -11.53
N LEU A 109 -3.61 -7.98 -12.60
CA LEU A 109 -2.89 -9.26 -12.49
C LEU A 109 -1.55 -9.12 -11.73
N PHE A 110 -0.93 -7.93 -11.75
CA PHE A 110 0.29 -7.66 -10.97
C PHE A 110 0.05 -7.68 -9.45
N PHE A 111 -1.20 -7.54 -9.00
CA PHE A 111 -1.54 -7.67 -7.57
C PHE A 111 -1.64 -9.12 -7.12
N ILE A 112 -1.80 -10.10 -8.02
CA ILE A 112 -1.87 -11.52 -7.67
C ILE A 112 -0.58 -11.98 -6.95
N PRO A 113 0.63 -11.80 -7.51
CA PRO A 113 1.85 -12.20 -6.81
C PRO A 113 2.04 -11.42 -5.50
N ALA A 114 1.71 -10.13 -5.46
CA ALA A 114 1.76 -9.33 -4.24
C ALA A 114 0.86 -9.91 -3.13
N GLY A 115 -0.37 -10.27 -3.47
CA GLY A 115 -1.32 -10.91 -2.55
C GLY A 115 -0.84 -12.27 -2.06
N LEU A 116 -0.20 -13.08 -2.92
CA LEU A 116 0.38 -14.37 -2.54
C LEU A 116 1.55 -14.23 -1.55
N PHE A 117 2.44 -13.26 -1.75
CA PHE A 117 3.51 -12.96 -0.82
C PHE A 117 2.95 -12.46 0.52
N TYR A 118 1.97 -11.56 0.47
CA TYR A 118 1.32 -11.03 1.67
C TYR A 118 0.63 -12.13 2.48
N ALA A 119 -0.11 -13.03 1.82
CA ALA A 119 -0.78 -14.16 2.46
C ALA A 119 0.21 -15.12 3.14
N ARG A 120 1.41 -15.30 2.57
CA ARG A 120 2.49 -16.07 3.22
C ARG A 120 3.09 -15.31 4.40
N MET A 121 3.34 -14.03 4.24
CA MET A 121 3.93 -13.17 5.27
C MET A 121 3.08 -13.14 6.55
N ILE A 122 1.75 -12.95 6.43
CA ILE A 122 0.85 -12.89 7.59
C ILE A 122 0.95 -14.14 8.48
N ARG A 123 1.23 -15.31 7.90
CA ARG A 123 1.33 -16.56 8.67
C ARG A 123 2.55 -16.62 9.57
N THR A 124 3.65 -15.94 9.22
CA THR A 124 4.90 -15.97 9.99
C THR A 124 5.09 -14.73 10.86
N THR A 125 4.50 -13.59 10.48
CA THR A 125 4.62 -12.31 11.18
C THR A 125 4.41 -12.38 12.70
N PRO A 126 3.38 -13.04 13.26
CA PRO A 126 3.18 -13.08 14.71
C PRO A 126 4.34 -13.75 15.46
N HIS A 127 4.88 -14.83 14.88
CA HIS A 127 6.02 -15.54 15.44
C HIS A 127 7.30 -14.68 15.37
N ASP A 128 7.49 -13.97 14.26
CA ASP A 128 8.65 -13.11 14.06
C ASP A 128 8.66 -11.90 15.01
N ILE A 129 7.49 -11.28 15.24
CA ILE A 129 7.32 -10.22 16.24
C ILE A 129 7.61 -10.75 17.65
N ALA A 130 7.08 -11.93 17.99
CA ALA A 130 7.33 -12.54 19.31
C ALA A 130 8.84 -12.83 19.51
N ARG A 131 9.53 -13.29 18.46
CA ARG A 131 10.98 -13.52 18.49
C ARG A 131 11.76 -12.23 18.68
N ALA A 132 11.41 -11.15 17.98
CA ALA A 132 12.04 -9.85 18.14
C ALA A 132 11.86 -9.32 19.58
N ARG A 133 10.63 -9.38 20.11
CA ARG A 133 10.32 -8.96 21.49
C ARG A 133 11.08 -9.75 22.54
N ARG A 134 11.11 -11.10 22.45
CA ARG A 134 11.88 -11.95 23.38
C ARG A 134 13.37 -11.59 23.41
N THR A 135 13.94 -11.28 22.24
CA THR A 135 15.35 -10.89 22.15
C THR A 135 15.61 -9.57 22.89
N LEU A 136 14.71 -8.59 22.73
CA LEU A 136 14.81 -7.30 23.41
C LEU A 136 14.61 -7.44 24.92
N THR A 137 13.64 -8.23 25.38
CA THR A 137 13.43 -8.51 26.81
C THR A 137 14.66 -9.13 27.45
N ARG A 138 15.25 -10.16 26.82
CA ARG A 138 16.47 -10.80 27.32
C ARG A 138 17.65 -9.82 27.42
N ARG A 139 17.84 -8.97 26.40
CA ARG A 139 18.89 -7.94 26.43
C ARG A 139 18.66 -6.90 27.53
N ALA A 140 17.41 -6.51 27.76
CA ALA A 140 17.07 -5.58 28.83
C ALA A 140 17.39 -6.17 30.21
N GLU A 141 17.00 -7.42 30.48
CA GLU A 141 17.31 -8.13 31.74
C GLU A 141 18.82 -8.24 31.99
N GLN A 142 19.61 -8.53 30.94
CA GLN A 142 21.07 -8.57 31.04
C GLN A 142 21.64 -7.19 31.39
N SER A 143 21.20 -6.13 30.70
CA SER A 143 21.68 -4.76 30.95
C SER A 143 21.35 -4.24 32.35
N VAL A 144 20.21 -4.65 32.92
CA VAL A 144 19.83 -4.33 34.31
C VAL A 144 20.74 -5.06 35.30
N THR A 145 20.99 -6.34 35.05
CA THR A 145 21.86 -7.17 35.91
C THR A 145 23.30 -6.64 35.94
N GLU A 146 23.84 -6.27 34.78
CA GLU A 146 25.16 -5.64 34.66
C GLU A 146 25.23 -4.34 35.47
N ARG A 147 24.25 -3.43 35.30
CA ARG A 147 24.20 -2.17 36.08
C ARG A 147 24.18 -2.38 37.59
N ILE A 148 23.37 -3.32 38.09
CA ILE A 148 23.29 -3.63 39.53
C ILE A 148 24.64 -4.16 40.04
N THR A 149 25.30 -4.99 39.23
CA THR A 149 26.61 -5.56 39.59
C THR A 149 27.68 -4.47 39.65
N ASP A 150 27.72 -3.57 38.67
CA ASP A 150 28.65 -2.45 38.64
C ASP A 150 28.45 -1.50 39.83
N GLU A 151 27.19 -1.21 40.18
CA GLU A 151 26.85 -0.36 41.35
C GLU A 151 27.26 -1.01 42.67
N TYR A 152 27.06 -2.33 42.82
CA TYR A 152 27.52 -3.07 44.00
C TYR A 152 29.06 -3.05 44.16
N ILE A 153 29.81 -3.16 43.06
CA ILE A 153 31.28 -3.10 43.08
C ILE A 153 31.76 -1.68 43.41
N ALA A 154 31.11 -0.64 42.87
CA ALA A 154 31.53 0.76 43.07
C ALA A 154 31.36 1.27 44.53
N VAL A 155 30.48 0.64 45.31
CA VAL A 155 30.22 1.00 46.72
C VAL A 155 31.16 0.29 47.70
N LYS A 156 31.98 -0.66 47.21
CA LYS A 156 32.83 -1.54 48.02
C LYS A 156 34.30 -1.16 47.90
#